data_AF-A0A3A8JTQ2-F1
#
_entry.id   AF-A0A3A8JTQ2-F1
#
_cell.length_a   1.000
_cell.length_b   1.000
_cell.length_c   1.000
_cell.angle_alpha   90.00
_cell.angle_beta   90.00
_cell.angle_gamma   90.00
#
_symmetry.space_group_name_H-M   'P 1'
#
loop_
_entity.id
_entity.type
_entity.pdbx_description
1 polymer ?
#
loop_
_entity_poly.entity_id
_entity_poly.type
_entity_poly.pdbx_seq_one_letter_code
_entity_poly.pdbx_strand_id
1 'polypeptide(L)'
;AVGLPVAAAVLVDAEEGPVPLTAGYACALERDEALLKALLEAAQSRLTDIHGAREDVAAADRDAALGFAQALSEVRPRHRAEDIVDLDTRRTRTVTARVRTVLESLERAGFAQVAAMALDAPLSGLHVWKVVVPGMRVSELL
;
A
#
# COMPACT_ATOMS: atom_id res chain seq x y z
N ALA A 1 -4.72 9.46 -13.18
CA ALA A 1 -4.63 8.66 -11.94
C ALA A 1 -6.00 8.02 -11.69
N VAL A 2 -6.06 6.83 -11.06
CA VAL A 2 -7.34 6.09 -10.82
C VAL A 2 -8.29 6.84 -9.87
N GLY A 3 -7.75 7.73 -9.03
CA GLY A 3 -8.54 8.54 -8.10
C GLY A 3 -8.92 7.81 -6.82
N LEU A 4 -8.31 6.66 -6.53
CA LEU A 4 -8.41 5.99 -5.23
C LEU A 4 -7.47 6.64 -4.22
N PRO A 5 -7.87 6.76 -2.94
CA PRO A 5 -6.95 7.06 -1.84
C PRO A 5 -5.78 6.08 -1.81
N VAL A 6 -4.57 6.62 -1.93
CA VAL A 6 -3.31 5.88 -1.78
C VAL A 6 -2.43 6.65 -0.80
N ALA A 7 -1.87 5.95 0.17
CA ALA A 7 -0.99 6.49 1.17
C ALA A 7 0.32 5.70 1.24
N ALA A 8 1.39 6.39 1.60
CA ALA A 8 2.66 5.80 2.00
C ALA A 8 3.02 6.34 3.38
N ALA A 9 3.55 5.48 4.24
CA ALA A 9 4.12 5.86 5.52
C ALA A 9 5.57 5.39 5.56
N VAL A 10 6.44 6.24 6.11
CA VAL A 10 7.86 5.93 6.32
C VAL A 10 8.17 6.12 7.80
N LEU A 11 8.72 5.09 8.41
CA LEU A 11 9.20 5.10 9.79
C LEU A 11 10.71 5.19 9.76
N VAL A 12 11.26 6.26 10.34
CA VAL A 12 12.70 6.47 10.50
C VAL A 12 13.06 6.23 11.96
N ASP A 13 14.04 5.38 12.20
CA ASP A 13 14.56 5.16 13.55
C ASP A 13 15.48 6.32 13.95
N ALA A 14 15.09 7.09 14.96
CA ALA A 14 15.84 8.27 15.40
C ALA A 14 17.22 7.93 15.99
N GLU A 15 17.39 6.71 16.51
CA GLU A 15 18.66 6.22 17.04
C GLU A 15 19.48 5.49 15.97
N GLU A 16 19.00 5.49 14.72
CA GLU A 16 19.58 4.77 13.59
C GLU A 16 19.86 3.30 13.94
N GLY A 17 18.91 2.62 14.58
CA GLY A 17 19.00 1.20 14.93
C GLY A 17 19.24 0.26 13.73
N PRO A 18 19.33 -1.06 13.95
CA PRO A 18 19.64 -2.03 12.90
C PRO A 18 18.65 -2.02 11.73
N VAL A 19 17.42 -1.53 11.96
CA VAL A 19 16.40 -1.28 10.93
C VAL A 19 16.14 0.23 10.89
N PRO A 20 16.98 1.01 10.19
CA PRO A 20 16.96 2.48 10.26
C PRO A 20 15.74 3.10 9.58
N LEU A 21 15.14 2.38 8.62
CA LEU A 21 13.98 2.85 7.88
C LEU A 21 13.10 1.69 7.44
N THR A 22 11.79 1.87 7.55
CA THR A 22 10.79 0.99 6.92
C THR A 22 9.69 1.80 6.27
N ALA A 23 9.04 1.23 5.28
CA ALA A 23 7.92 1.85 4.58
C ALA A 23 6.73 0.89 4.52
N GLY A 24 5.54 1.47 4.35
CA GLY A 24 4.31 0.76 4.11
C GLY A 24 3.42 1.55 3.15
N TYR A 25 2.68 0.84 2.30
CA TYR A 25 1.90 1.42 1.22
C TYR A 25 0.49 0.85 1.21
N ALA A 26 -0.52 1.70 1.28
CA ALA A 26 -1.89 1.24 1.26
C ALA A 26 -2.76 2.01 0.28
N CYS A 27 -3.72 1.28 -0.26
CA CYS A 27 -4.83 1.81 -1.03
C CYS A 27 -6.14 1.42 -0.33
N ALA A 28 -7.07 2.35 -0.21
CA ALA A 28 -8.37 2.13 0.40
C ALA A 28 -9.45 2.98 -0.30
N LEU A 29 -10.70 2.90 0.19
CA LEU A 29 -11.78 3.78 -0.31
C LEU A 29 -11.83 5.11 0.42
N GLU A 30 -11.32 5.15 1.65
CA GLU A 30 -11.28 6.31 2.52
C GLU A 30 -9.82 6.64 2.84
N ARG A 31 -9.50 7.94 2.90
CA ARG A 31 -8.20 8.48 3.24
C ARG A 31 -7.71 7.94 4.57
N ASP A 32 -8.52 8.05 5.62
CA ASP A 32 -8.09 7.68 6.97
C ASP A 32 -7.78 6.18 7.06
N GLU A 33 -8.53 5.35 6.31
CA GLU A 33 -8.26 3.91 6.17
C GLU A 33 -6.93 3.66 5.43
N ALA A 34 -6.65 4.39 4.34
CA ALA A 34 -5.39 4.28 3.61
C ALA A 34 -4.20 4.71 4.46
N LEU A 35 -4.29 5.85 5.16
CA LEU A 35 -3.24 6.36 6.04
C LEU A 35 -2.94 5.38 7.18
N LEU A 36 -3.97 4.88 7.86
CA LEU A 36 -3.81 3.93 8.95
C LEU A 36 -3.17 2.62 8.46
N LYS A 37 -3.65 2.08 7.33
CA LYS A 37 -3.09 0.84 6.76
C LYS A 37 -1.63 1.01 6.35
N ALA A 38 -1.26 2.13 5.73
CA ALA A 38 0.13 2.39 5.35
C ALA A 38 1.04 2.44 6.59
N LEU A 39 0.58 3.10 7.67
CA LEU A 39 1.31 3.15 8.94
C LEU A 39 1.47 1.77 9.59
N LEU A 40 0.39 0.98 9.61
CA LEU A 40 0.41 -0.38 10.15
C LEU A 40 1.32 -1.31 9.34
N GLU A 41 1.33 -1.15 8.02
CA GLU A 41 2.22 -1.91 7.14
C GLU A 41 3.68 -1.54 7.38
N ALA A 42 4.01 -0.26 7.53
CA ALA A 42 5.39 0.16 7.86
C ALA A 42 5.85 -0.42 9.20
N ALA A 43 4.97 -0.39 10.21
CA ALA A 43 5.26 -1.00 11.51
C ALA A 43 5.41 -2.53 11.41
N GLN A 44 4.57 -3.20 10.61
CA GLN A 44 4.66 -4.63 10.36
C GLN A 44 5.97 -5.00 9.66
N SER A 45 6.37 -4.25 8.62
CA SER A 45 7.67 -4.41 7.95
C SER A 45 8.82 -4.33 8.95
N ARG A 46 8.80 -3.32 9.84
CA ARG A 46 9.85 -3.17 10.87
C ARG A 46 9.92 -4.35 11.82
N LEU A 47 8.78 -4.85 12.29
CA LEU A 47 8.73 -6.03 13.16
C LEU A 47 9.25 -7.28 12.45
N THR A 48 8.90 -7.44 11.17
CA THR A 48 9.37 -8.53 10.32
C THR A 48 10.90 -8.50 10.15
N ASP A 49 11.48 -7.32 9.90
CA ASP A 49 12.93 -7.14 9.75
C ASP A 49 13.68 -7.38 11.06
N ILE A 50 13.18 -6.83 12.18
CA ILE A 50 13.77 -7.05 13.51
C ILE A 50 13.74 -8.53 13.90
N HIS A 51 12.64 -9.23 13.59
CA HIS A 51 12.53 -10.65 13.89
C HIS A 51 13.48 -11.49 13.03
N GLY A 52 14.02 -10.94 11.93
CA GLY A 52 14.79 -11.71 10.95
C GLY A 52 13.97 -12.79 10.29
N ALA A 53 12.64 -12.61 10.21
CA ALA A 53 11.69 -13.64 9.75
C ALA A 53 11.83 -13.98 8.26
N ARG A 54 12.51 -13.12 7.50
CA ARG A 54 12.63 -13.17 6.05
C ARG A 54 14.05 -13.52 5.67
N GLU A 55 14.30 -14.82 5.49
CA GLU A 55 15.54 -15.33 4.87
C GLU A 55 15.59 -15.00 3.36
N ASP A 56 14.45 -14.62 2.76
CA ASP A 56 14.24 -14.31 1.34
C ASP A 56 14.50 -12.84 0.98
N VAL A 57 14.65 -11.96 1.96
CA VAL A 57 14.88 -10.53 1.76
C VAL A 57 16.35 -10.22 2.00
N ALA A 58 17.03 -9.70 0.98
CA ALA A 58 18.38 -9.17 1.15
C ALA A 58 18.34 -8.11 2.27
N ALA A 59 19.28 -8.19 3.22
CA ALA A 59 19.37 -7.22 4.30
C ALA A 59 19.32 -5.81 3.71
N ALA A 60 18.41 -4.97 4.22
CA ALA A 60 18.24 -3.62 3.73
C ALA A 60 19.60 -2.89 3.77
N ASP A 61 19.98 -2.28 2.64
CA ASP A 61 21.19 -1.47 2.56
C ASP A 61 21.02 -0.29 3.51
N ARG A 62 21.73 -0.35 4.64
CA ARG A 62 21.65 0.64 5.71
C ARG A 62 22.00 2.03 5.21
N ASP A 63 23.01 2.16 4.36
CA ASP A 63 23.45 3.46 3.86
C ASP A 63 22.42 4.05 2.90
N ALA A 64 21.83 3.20 2.06
CA ALA A 64 20.71 3.61 1.20
C ALA A 64 19.49 4.04 2.02
N ALA A 65 19.17 3.32 3.10
CA ALA A 65 18.06 3.64 3.99
C ALA A 65 18.25 4.97 4.72
N LEU A 66 19.45 5.22 5.26
CA LEU A 66 19.79 6.50 5.90
C LEU A 66 19.80 7.65 4.88
N GLY A 67 20.35 7.44 3.69
CA GLY A 67 20.31 8.42 2.61
C GLY A 67 18.88 8.78 2.19
N PHE A 68 17.98 7.79 2.14
CA PHE A 68 16.57 8.02 1.86
C PHE A 68 15.87 8.78 3.00
N ALA A 69 16.15 8.44 4.26
CA ALA A 69 15.64 9.16 5.43
C ALA A 69 16.06 10.64 5.41
N GLN A 70 17.33 10.91 5.10
CA GLN A 70 17.84 12.26 4.96
C GLN A 70 17.12 13.02 3.84
N ALA A 71 16.99 12.41 2.65
CA ALA A 71 16.28 13.02 1.54
C ALA A 71 14.82 13.37 1.92
N LEU A 72 14.12 12.49 2.63
CA LEU A 72 12.75 12.75 3.09
C LEU A 72 12.67 13.92 4.08
N SER A 73 13.67 14.10 4.95
CA SER A 73 13.71 15.22 5.90
C SER A 73 13.82 16.60 5.23
N GLU A 74 14.39 16.62 4.01
CA GLU A 74 14.59 17.83 3.21
C GLU A 74 13.38 18.13 2.30
N VAL A 75 12.55 17.12 2.01
CA VAL A 75 11.35 17.29 1.16
C VAL A 75 10.34 18.21 1.85
N ARG A 76 9.88 19.22 1.12
CA ARG A 76 8.69 19.99 1.47
C ARG A 76 7.48 19.40 0.74
N PRO A 77 6.52 18.79 1.47
CA PRO A 77 5.38 18.17 0.83
C PRO A 77 4.55 19.23 0.11
N ARG A 78 4.22 18.97 -1.17
CA ARG A 78 3.35 19.84 -1.98
C ARG A 78 1.87 19.71 -1.62
N HIS A 79 1.51 18.58 -1.02
CA HIS A 79 0.15 18.23 -0.61
C HIS A 79 0.19 17.74 0.82
N ARG A 80 -0.85 18.06 1.58
CA ARG A 80 -1.03 17.52 2.92
C ARG A 80 -1.83 16.22 2.87
N ALA A 81 -1.77 15.45 3.95
CA ALA A 81 -2.56 14.22 4.06
C ALA A 81 -4.06 14.52 3.90
N GLU A 82 -4.53 15.67 4.38
CA GLU A 82 -5.94 16.07 4.28
C GLU A 82 -6.41 16.32 2.83
N ASP A 83 -5.48 16.53 1.89
CA ASP A 83 -5.77 16.73 0.47
C ASP A 83 -6.08 15.40 -0.27
N ILE A 84 -5.87 14.25 0.38
CA ILE A 84 -6.25 12.94 -0.17
C ILE A 84 -7.78 12.85 -0.17
N VAL A 85 -8.34 12.69 -1.37
CA VAL A 85 -9.78 12.70 -1.60
C VAL A 85 -10.38 11.32 -1.35
N ASP A 86 -11.35 11.25 -0.43
CA ASP A 86 -12.18 10.06 -0.23
C ASP A 86 -12.97 9.73 -1.48
N LEU A 87 -13.12 8.43 -1.77
CA LEU A 87 -14.13 8.02 -2.71
C LEU A 87 -15.50 8.05 -2.02
N ASP A 88 -16.54 8.58 -2.65
CA ASP A 88 -17.86 8.72 -1.99
C ASP A 88 -18.46 7.34 -1.63
N THR A 89 -18.18 6.85 -0.42
CA THR A 89 -18.64 5.56 0.07
C THR A 89 -20.05 5.60 0.66
N ARG A 90 -20.72 6.77 0.65
CA ARG A 90 -22.11 6.88 1.16
C ARG A 90 -23.07 5.94 0.45
N ARG A 91 -22.73 5.49 -0.76
CA ARG A 91 -23.49 4.49 -1.55
C ARG A 91 -22.96 3.06 -1.44
N THR A 92 -21.83 2.80 -0.78
CA THR A 92 -21.12 1.52 -0.81
C THR A 92 -21.19 0.76 0.53
N ARG A 93 -22.39 0.45 1.00
CA ARG A 93 -22.57 -0.34 2.24
C ARG A 93 -22.27 -1.83 2.08
N THR A 94 -22.26 -2.34 0.85
CA THR A 94 -21.98 -3.75 0.56
C THR A 94 -20.63 -3.92 -0.09
N VAL A 95 -19.98 -5.08 0.13
CA VAL A 95 -18.71 -5.43 -0.52
C VAL A 95 -18.84 -5.36 -2.05
N THR A 96 -19.95 -5.84 -2.61
CA THR A 96 -20.22 -5.77 -4.05
C THR A 96 -20.26 -4.33 -4.57
N ALA A 97 -20.89 -3.41 -3.83
CA ALA A 97 -20.91 -2.00 -4.21
C ALA A 97 -19.51 -1.38 -4.15
N ARG A 98 -18.73 -1.69 -3.11
CA ARG A 98 -17.33 -1.25 -2.98
C ARG A 98 -16.48 -1.72 -4.17
N VAL A 99 -16.59 -2.99 -4.58
CA VAL A 99 -15.86 -3.52 -5.74
C VAL A 99 -16.27 -2.82 -7.03
N ARG A 100 -17.58 -2.62 -7.27
CA ARG A 100 -18.07 -1.90 -8.47
C ARG A 100 -17.51 -0.49 -8.56
N THR A 101 -17.48 0.22 -7.44
CA THR A 101 -16.94 1.57 -7.34
C THR A 101 -15.44 1.63 -7.69
N VAL A 102 -14.65 0.62 -7.32
CA VAL A 102 -13.25 0.49 -7.75
C VAL A 102 -13.16 0.23 -9.25
N LEU A 103 -13.97 -0.70 -9.79
CA LEU A 103 -14.00 -1.01 -11.23
C LEU A 103 -14.36 0.20 -12.08
N GLU A 104 -15.37 0.98 -11.68
CA GLU A 104 -15.76 2.23 -12.35
C GLU A 104 -14.63 3.27 -12.33
N SER A 105 -13.84 3.30 -11.26
CA SER A 105 -12.69 4.21 -11.15
C SER A 105 -11.54 3.80 -12.06
N LEU A 106 -11.29 2.49 -12.17
CA LEU A 106 -10.34 1.92 -13.12
C LEU A 106 -10.76 2.19 -14.58
N GLU A 107 -12.01 1.95 -14.91
CA GLU A 107 -12.56 2.19 -16.26
C GLU A 107 -12.44 3.67 -16.64
N ARG A 108 -12.86 4.60 -15.75
CA ARG A 108 -12.71 6.05 -15.96
C ARG A 108 -11.26 6.48 -16.16
N ALA A 109 -10.30 5.74 -15.62
CA ALA A 109 -8.88 6.00 -15.78
C ALA A 109 -8.25 5.30 -17.00
N GLY A 110 -9.06 4.62 -17.83
CA GLY A 110 -8.63 3.98 -19.07
C GLY A 110 -8.22 2.51 -18.93
N PHE A 111 -8.41 1.90 -17.76
CA PHE A 111 -8.18 0.46 -17.56
C PHE A 111 -9.42 -0.32 -17.98
N ALA A 112 -9.50 -0.66 -19.27
CA ALA A 112 -10.68 -1.29 -19.88
C ALA A 112 -10.90 -2.76 -19.49
N GLN A 113 -9.92 -3.40 -18.83
CA GLN A 113 -9.97 -4.81 -18.48
C GLN A 113 -9.53 -5.03 -17.03
N VAL A 114 -10.29 -5.87 -16.33
CA VAL A 114 -9.93 -6.41 -15.01
C VAL A 114 -10.25 -7.89 -15.05
N ALA A 115 -9.22 -8.72 -14.89
CA ALA A 115 -9.36 -10.17 -14.81
C ALA A 115 -9.26 -10.62 -13.35
N ALA A 116 -10.16 -11.50 -12.93
CA ALA A 116 -10.14 -12.09 -11.59
C ALA A 116 -10.22 -13.62 -11.72
N MET A 117 -9.34 -14.32 -11.01
CA MET A 117 -9.25 -15.78 -10.99
C MET A 117 -9.33 -16.25 -9.55
N ALA A 118 -10.32 -17.08 -9.26
CA ALA A 118 -10.38 -17.79 -7.98
C ALA A 118 -9.23 -18.80 -7.91
N LEU A 119 -8.53 -18.83 -6.79
CA LEU A 119 -7.49 -19.80 -6.50
C LEU A 119 -8.02 -20.82 -5.49
N ASP A 120 -7.67 -22.08 -5.70
CA ASP A 120 -7.99 -23.14 -4.76
C ASP A 120 -7.23 -22.90 -3.44
N ALA A 121 -7.96 -22.96 -2.33
CA ALA A 121 -7.40 -22.85 -0.98
C ALA A 121 -7.74 -24.12 -0.20
N PRO A 122 -6.76 -24.78 0.45
CA PRO A 122 -6.98 -26.03 1.18
C PRO A 122 -7.74 -25.83 2.51
N LEU A 123 -8.07 -24.59 2.87
CA LEU A 123 -8.75 -24.24 4.12
C LEU A 123 -10.21 -23.85 3.85
N SER A 124 -11.14 -24.55 4.50
CA SER A 124 -12.57 -24.26 4.41
C SER A 124 -12.88 -22.82 4.87
N GLY A 125 -13.68 -22.10 4.09
CA GLY A 125 -14.07 -20.71 4.36
C GLY A 125 -13.04 -19.65 3.94
N LEU A 126 -11.84 -20.04 3.48
CA LEU A 126 -10.86 -19.12 2.92
C LEU A 126 -11.07 -18.98 1.40
N HIS A 127 -11.32 -17.76 0.95
CA HIS A 127 -11.48 -17.45 -0.47
C HIS A 127 -10.29 -16.62 -0.95
N VAL A 128 -9.54 -17.16 -1.92
CA VAL A 128 -8.36 -16.50 -2.49
C VAL A 128 -8.63 -16.16 -3.95
N TRP A 129 -8.31 -14.92 -4.32
CA TRP A 129 -8.48 -14.44 -5.69
C TRP A 129 -7.20 -13.75 -6.16
N LYS A 130 -6.78 -14.05 -7.38
CA LYS A 130 -5.79 -13.27 -8.11
C LYS A 130 -6.50 -12.30 -9.03
N VAL A 131 -6.24 -11.00 -8.86
CA VAL A 131 -6.78 -9.94 -9.71
C VAL A 131 -5.65 -9.35 -10.55
N VAL A 132 -5.87 -9.20 -11.84
CA VAL A 132 -4.93 -8.60 -12.80
C VAL A 132 -5.63 -7.48 -13.54
N VAL A 133 -5.02 -6.29 -13.52
CA VAL A 133 -5.47 -5.12 -14.28
C VAL A 133 -4.39 -4.77 -15.31
N PRO A 134 -4.55 -5.19 -16.58
CA PRO A 134 -3.57 -4.91 -17.62
C PRO A 134 -3.26 -3.41 -17.73
N GLY A 135 -1.97 -3.07 -17.83
CA GLY A 135 -1.48 -1.70 -17.91
C GLY A 135 -1.19 -1.03 -16.55
N MET A 136 -1.57 -1.64 -15.41
CA MET A 136 -1.10 -1.17 -14.11
C MET A 136 0.37 -1.56 -13.90
N ARG A 137 1.14 -0.65 -13.30
CA ARG A 137 2.56 -0.88 -12.98
C ARG A 137 2.69 -1.77 -11.74
N VAL A 138 3.67 -2.66 -11.77
CA VAL A 138 4.14 -3.40 -10.60
C VAL A 138 5.49 -2.79 -10.23
N SER A 139 5.64 -2.44 -8.95
CA SER A 139 6.94 -2.01 -8.42
C SER A 139 7.69 -3.24 -7.94
N GLU A 140 9.00 -3.32 -8.20
CA GLU A 140 9.87 -4.34 -7.59
C GLU A 140 10.22 -4.00 -6.13
N LEU A 141 9.77 -2.84 -5.62
CA LEU A 141 9.93 -2.43 -4.23
C LEU A 141 8.85 -3.03 -3.29
N LEU A 142 8.12 -4.05 -3.75
CA LEU A 142 7.11 -4.82 -3.00
C LEU A 142 7.44 -6.31 -3.07
#